data_AF-A0AAF0J4W3-F1
#
_entry.id   AF-A0AAF0J4W3-F1
#
_cell.length_a   1.000
_cell.length_b   1.000
_cell.length_c   1.000
_cell.angle_alpha   90.00
_cell.angle_beta   90.00
_cell.angle_gamma   90.00
#
_symmetry.space_group_name_H-M   'P 1'
#
loop_
_entity.id
_entity.type
_entity.pdbx_description
1 polymer ?
#
loop_
_entity_poly.entity_id
_entity_poly.type
_entity_poly.pdbx_seq_one_letter_code
_entity_poly.pdbx_strand_id
1 'polypeptide(L)' 'MSAPQQGPFILVANVVAKGPSEADVLQEMLLAITKRANSAEEGTKTYRLSRDVNDKLKFIVFGM' A
#
# COMPACT_ATOMS: atom_id res chain seq x y z
N MET A 1 -26.03 22.79 -8.91
CA MET A 1 -24.92 22.24 -8.11
C MET A 1 -24.67 20.83 -8.63
N SER A 2 -23.68 20.64 -9.50
CA SER A 2 -23.27 19.30 -9.95
C SER A 2 -22.67 18.54 -8.78
N ALA A 3 -23.02 17.26 -8.62
CA ALA A 3 -22.38 16.40 -7.62
C ALA A 3 -20.85 16.46 -7.77
N PRO A 4 -20.08 16.44 -6.65
CA PRO A 4 -18.64 16.40 -6.74
C PRO A 4 -18.22 15.23 -7.62
N GLN A 5 -17.37 15.47 -8.63
CA GLN A 5 -16.84 14.42 -9.49
C GLN A 5 -16.22 13.35 -8.58
N GLN A 6 -16.74 12.12 -8.63
CA GLN A 6 -16.06 10.95 -8.10
C GLN A 6 -14.84 10.68 -9.01
N GLY A 7 -13.80 11.48 -8.81
CA GLY A 7 -12.50 11.30 -9.42
C GLY A 7 -11.75 10.15 -8.79
N PRO A 8 -10.60 9.74 -9.36
CA PRO A 8 -9.74 8.73 -8.76
C PRO A 8 -9.39 9.13 -7.32
N PHE A 9 -9.46 8.18 -6.40
CA PHE A 9 -9.05 8.37 -5.01
C PHE A 9 -7.71 7.69 -4.77
N ILE A 10 -6.96 8.19 -3.78
CA ILE A 10 -5.72 7.57 -3.34
C ILE A 10 -5.96 6.99 -1.96
N LEU A 11 -5.81 5.67 -1.82
CA LEU A 11 -5.77 5.00 -0.53
C LEU A 11 -4.34 5.01 0.00
N VAL A 12 -4.16 5.47 1.24
CA VAL A 12 -2.87 5.46 1.94
C VAL A 12 -3.02 4.68 3.23
N ALA A 13 -2.38 3.51 3.31
CA ALA A 13 -2.37 2.67 4.51
C ALA A 13 -0.99 2.68 5.17
N ASN A 14 -0.96 2.94 6.47
CA ASN A 14 0.25 2.84 7.30
C ASN A 14 0.17 1.56 8.14
N VAL A 15 1.16 0.69 8.00
CA VAL A 15 1.24 -0.57 8.74
C VAL A 15 2.54 -0.59 9.53
N VAL A 16 2.46 -0.89 10.81
CA VAL A 16 3.63 -0.93 11.72
C VAL A 16 3.78 -2.35 12.26
N ALA A 17 4.92 -2.97 12.02
CA ALA A 17 5.26 -4.28 12.57
C ALA A 17 5.61 -4.17 14.07
N LYS A 18 5.35 -5.22 14.84
CA LYS A 18 5.67 -5.26 16.29
C LYS A 18 7.16 -5.46 16.56
N GLY A 19 7.91 -5.93 15.57
CA GLY A 19 9.35 -6.12 15.68
C GLY A 19 10.03 -6.54 14.37
N PRO A 20 11.37 -6.67 14.35
CA PRO A 20 12.14 -6.91 13.13
C PRO A 20 11.75 -8.20 12.41
N SER A 21 11.56 -9.30 13.15
CA SER A 21 11.17 -10.60 12.57
C SER A 21 9.81 -10.57 11.89
N GLU A 22 8.85 -9.80 12.43
CA GLU A 22 7.55 -9.62 11.78
C GLU A 22 7.66 -8.70 10.57
N ALA A 23 8.53 -7.68 10.62
CA ALA A 23 8.69 -6.72 9.54
C ALA A 23 9.14 -7.36 8.21
N ASP A 24 10.01 -8.37 8.27
CA ASP A 24 10.49 -9.06 7.07
C ASP A 24 9.37 -9.89 6.42
N VAL A 25 8.61 -10.65 7.23
CA VAL A 25 7.43 -11.39 6.76
C VAL A 25 6.37 -10.44 6.20
N LEU A 26 6.11 -9.34 6.90
CA LEU A 26 5.15 -8.32 6.49
C LEU A 26 5.56 -7.70 5.15
N GLN A 27 6.85 -7.44 4.94
CA GLN A 27 7.36 -6.93 3.67
C GLN A 27 7.10 -7.90 2.51
N GLU A 28 7.37 -9.19 2.69
CA GLU A 28 7.11 -10.20 1.67
C GLU A 28 5.61 -10.29 1.33
N MET A 29 4.75 -10.30 2.35
CA MET A 29 3.30 -10.34 2.17
C MET A 29 2.78 -9.09 1.42
N LEU A 30 3.22 -7.89 1.83
CA LEU A 30 2.81 -6.63 1.21
C LEU A 30 3.32 -6.52 -0.23
N LEU A 31 4.53 -7.02 -0.53
CA LEU A 31 5.05 -7.09 -1.90
C LEU A 31 4.22 -8.03 -2.78
N ALA A 32 3.83 -9.20 -2.26
CA ALA A 32 2.98 -10.14 -2.98
C ALA A 32 1.60 -9.53 -3.30
N ILE A 33 0.99 -8.86 -2.32
CA ILE A 33 -0.28 -8.14 -2.51
C ILE A 33 -0.12 -7.02 -3.55
N THR A 34 0.93 -6.20 -3.44
CA THR A 34 1.21 -5.10 -4.37
C THR A 34 1.36 -5.60 -5.81
N LYS A 35 2.08 -6.72 -6.02
CA LYS A 35 2.24 -7.33 -7.35
C LYS A 35 0.90 -7.80 -7.90
N ARG A 36 0.12 -8.51 -7.09
CA ARG A 36 -1.20 -9.01 -7.48
C ARG A 36 -2.14 -7.86 -7.85
N ALA A 37 -2.25 -6.84 -7.00
CA ALA A 37 -3.12 -5.69 -7.20
C ALA A 37 -2.79 -4.95 -8.50
N ASN A 38 -1.50 -4.75 -8.82
CA ASN A 38 -1.06 -4.13 -10.07
C ASN A 38 -1.35 -4.97 -11.34
N SER A 39 -1.58 -6.27 -11.20
CA SER A 39 -1.77 -7.18 -12.34
C SER A 39 -3.22 -7.63 -12.57
N ALA A 40 -4.06 -7.61 -11.53
CA ALA A 40 -5.30 -8.39 -11.53
C ALA A 40 -6.53 -7.64 -11.01
N GLU A 41 -6.40 -6.40 -10.50
CA GLU A 41 -7.55 -5.65 -9.98
C GLU A 41 -8.04 -4.60 -10.98
N GLU A 42 -9.24 -4.81 -11.51
CA GLU A 42 -9.91 -3.83 -12.37
C GLU A 42 -10.26 -2.56 -11.58
N GLY A 43 -9.92 -1.40 -12.14
CA GLY A 43 -10.13 -0.09 -11.51
C GLY A 43 -8.94 0.42 -10.69
N THR A 44 -7.96 -0.44 -10.42
CA THR A 44 -6.68 -0.06 -9.81
C THR A 44 -5.71 0.39 -10.90
N LYS A 45 -5.19 1.61 -10.78
CA LYS A 45 -4.11 2.13 -11.64
C LYS A 45 -2.74 1.70 -11.14
N THR A 46 -2.47 1.87 -9.85
CA THR A 46 -1.14 1.57 -9.30
C THR A 46 -1.18 1.31 -7.80
N TYR A 47 -0.52 0.22 -7.37
CA TYR A 47 -0.13 0.00 -5.98
C TYR A 47 1.38 0.19 -5.80
N ARG A 48 1.77 0.95 -4.78
CA ARG A 48 3.17 1.17 -4.39
C ARG A 48 3.37 0.85 -2.92
N LEU A 49 4.38 0.04 -2.63
CA LEU A 49 4.88 -0.18 -1.27
C LEU A 49 6.10 0.73 -1.03
N SER A 50 6.13 1.38 0.14
CA SER A 50 7.27 2.15 0.64
C SER A 50 7.56 1.74 2.09
N ARG A 51 8.80 1.89 2.51
CA ARG A 51 9.25 1.64 3.90
C ARG A 51 9.81 2.95 4.45
N ASP A 52 9.46 3.29 5.68
CA ASP A 52 9.94 4.52 6.31
C ASP A 52 11.47 4.40 6.56
N VAL A 53 12.20 5.48 6.26
CA VAL A 53 13.67 5.50 6.36
C VAL A 53 14.12 5.64 7.81
N ASN A 54 13.32 6.31 8.63
CA ASN A 54 13.60 6.55 10.05
C ASN A 54 13.05 5.42 10.92
N ASP A 55 11.97 4.76 10.48
CA ASP A 55 11.37 3.62 11.17
C ASP A 55 11.20 2.42 10.25
N LYS A 56 12.17 1.49 10.30
CA LYS A 56 12.13 0.28 9.50
C LYS A 56 10.96 -0.64 9.83
N LEU A 57 10.21 -0.45 10.92
CA LEU A 57 9.03 -1.26 11.22
C LEU A 57 7.78 -0.73 10.51
N LYS A 58 7.84 0.49 9.97
CA LYS A 58 6.72 1.16 9.34
C LYS A 58 6.75 1.02 7.82
N PHE A 59 5.63 0.55 7.28
CA PHE A 59 5.36 0.38 5.86
C PHE A 59 4.21 1.29 5.46
N ILE A 60 4.30 1.85 4.26
CA ILE A 60 3.30 2.73 3.68
C ILE A 60 2.89 2.15 2.33
N VAL A 61 1.60 1.85 2.18
CA VAL A 61 1.00 1.34 0.95
C VAL A 61 0.14 2.44 0.32
N PHE A 62 0.38 2.69 -0.96
CA PHE A 62 -0.39 3.63 -1.77
C PHE A 62 -1.16 2.84 -2.83
N GLY A 63 -2.47 3.03 -2.93
CA GLY A 63 -3.32 2.50 -4.00
C GLY A 63 -4.02 3.65 -4.73
N MET A 64 -3.93 3.68 -6.05
CA MET A 64 -4.54 4.69 -6.94
C MET A 64 -5.30 4.04 -8.09
#